data_AF-A0A2E2UST7-F1
#
_entry.id   AF-A0A2E2UST7-F1
#
_cell.length_a   1.000
_cell.length_b   1.000
_cell.length_c   1.000
_cell.angle_alpha   90.00
_cell.angle_beta   90.00
_cell.angle_gamma   90.00
#
_symmetry.space_group_name_H-M   'P 1'
#
loop_
_entity.id
_entity.type
_entity.pdbx_description
1 polymer ?
#
loop_
_entity_poly.entity_id
_entity_poly.type
_entity_poly.pdbx_seq_one_letter_code
_entity_poly.pdbx_strand_id
1 'polypeptide(L)'
;MDFYTQVIPLSLKICVVFAIMQLIDNFVLQPLIFSNSVKAHPLEIFIIVISAGTLWGVLGMIIAIPFYTLFRVIAKEFLSEFKLVQELTKNI
;
A
#
# COMPACT_ATOMS: atom_id res chain seq x y z
N MET A 1 42.44 16.34 7.88
CA MET A 1 41.64 15.65 8.89
C MET A 1 40.27 16.30 9.04
N ASP A 2 40.15 17.64 9.17
CA ASP A 2 38.88 18.33 9.45
C ASP A 2 37.70 18.05 8.51
N PHE A 3 37.94 17.88 7.21
CA PHE A 3 36.86 17.60 6.25
C PHE A 3 36.12 16.30 6.58
N TYR A 4 36.85 15.18 6.75
CA TYR A 4 36.26 13.88 7.09
C TYR A 4 35.55 13.92 8.45
N THR A 5 36.14 14.61 9.43
CA THR A 5 35.58 14.71 10.78
C THR A 5 34.26 15.51 10.82
N GLN A 6 34.00 16.40 9.85
CA GLN A 6 32.75 17.16 9.77
C GLN A 6 31.71 16.54 8.83
N VAL A 7 32.11 16.00 7.68
CA VAL A 7 31.17 15.46 6.70
C VAL A 7 30.56 14.13 7.14
N ILE A 8 31.35 13.23 7.75
CA ILE A 8 30.87 11.92 8.19
C ILE A 8 29.70 12.02 9.19
N PRO A 9 29.80 12.81 10.29
CA PRO A 9 28.68 12.92 11.23
C PRO A 9 27.47 13.63 10.63
N LEU A 10 27.66 14.56 9.69
CA LEU A 10 26.54 15.22 8.99
C LEU A 10 25.81 14.24 8.06
N SER A 11 26.55 13.48 7.25
CA SER A 11 25.99 12.45 6.37
C SER A 11 25.25 11.37 7.16
N LEU A 12 25.78 10.95 8.32
CA LEU A 12 25.11 9.99 9.19
C LEU A 12 23.76 10.51 9.69
N LYS A 13 23.71 11.78 10.13
CA LYS A 13 22.45 12.42 10.55
C LYS A 13 21.43 12.45 9.41
N ILE A 14 21.86 12.80 8.20
CA ILE A 14 20.99 12.82 7.01
C ILE A 14 20.47 11.41 6.73
N CYS A 15 21.34 10.38 6.73
CA CYS A 15 20.93 8.99 6.53
C CYS A 15 19.89 8.52 7.54
N VAL A 16 20.04 8.86 8.83
CA VAL A 16 19.07 8.48 9.86
C VAL A 16 17.72 9.15 9.62
N VAL A 17 17.70 10.45 9.31
CA VAL A 17 16.46 11.18 8.99
C VAL A 17 15.79 10.59 7.75
N PHE A 18 16.56 10.32 6.69
CA PHE A 18 16.04 9.68 5.48
C PHE A 18 15.50 8.28 5.75
N ALA A 19 16.19 7.46 6.55
CA ALA A 19 15.73 6.12 6.89
C ALA A 19 14.37 6.16 7.59
N ILE A 20 14.19 7.08 8.56
CA ILE A 20 12.92 7.26 9.27
C ILE A 20 11.83 7.74 8.31
N MET A 21 12.12 8.75 7.49
CA MET A 21 11.18 9.26 6.49
C MET A 21 10.76 8.15 5.52
N GLN A 22 11.71 7.36 5.02
CA GLN A 22 11.46 6.30 4.06
C GLN A 22 10.62 5.16 4.66
N LEU A 23 10.82 4.84 5.94
CA LEU A 23 9.98 3.88 6.65
C LEU A 23 8.54 4.38 6.76
N ILE A 24 8.35 5.64 7.16
CA ILE A 24 7.02 6.24 7.26
C ILE A 24 6.35 6.27 5.87
N ASP A 25 7.09 6.66 4.84
CA ASP A 25 6.56 6.78 3.48
C ASP A 25 6.12 5.41 2.92
N ASN A 26 6.98 4.39 3.02
CA ASN A 26 6.70 3.07 2.49
C ASN A 26 5.60 2.32 3.26
N PHE A 27 5.57 2.41 4.59
CA PHE A 27 4.65 1.62 5.41
C PHE A 27 3.32 2.33 5.71
N VAL A 28 3.30 3.66 5.76
CA VAL A 28 2.12 4.42 6.20
C VAL A 28 1.56 5.26 5.07
N LEU A 29 2.37 6.13 4.46
CA LEU A 29 1.87 7.09 3.47
C LEU A 29 1.41 6.39 2.20
N GLN A 30 2.22 5.51 1.62
CA GLN A 30 1.86 4.80 0.39
C GLN A 30 0.54 4.02 0.53
N PRO A 31 0.34 3.12 1.52
CA PRO A 31 -0.94 2.42 1.67
C PRO A 31 -2.13 3.36 1.91
N LEU A 32 -1.96 4.45 2.66
CA LEU A 32 -3.02 5.43 2.90
C LEU A 32 -3.40 6.20 1.63
N ILE A 33 -2.42 6.63 0.84
CA ILE A 33 -2.65 7.33 -0.43
C ILE A 33 -3.39 6.42 -1.42
N PHE A 34 -2.96 5.17 -1.55
CA PHE A 34 -3.61 4.21 -2.43
C PHE A 34 -5.01 3.85 -1.94
N SER A 35 -5.19 3.62 -0.63
CA SER A 35 -6.48 3.38 0.01
C SER A 35 -7.52 4.45 -0.35
N ASN A 36 -7.16 5.72 -0.22
CA ASN A 36 -8.05 6.83 -0.57
C ASN A 36 -8.35 6.87 -2.07
N SER A 37 -7.36 6.57 -2.90
CA SER A 37 -7.49 6.60 -4.37
C SER A 37 -8.41 5.49 -4.89
N VAL A 38 -8.33 4.29 -4.30
CA VAL A 38 -9.13 3.13 -4.71
C VAL A 38 -10.29 2.82 -3.76
N LYS A 39 -10.63 3.72 -2.82
CA LYS A 39 -11.68 3.58 -1.78
C LYS A 39 -11.64 2.26 -1.01
N ALA A 40 -10.46 1.71 -0.76
CA ALA A 40 -10.26 0.41 -0.09
C ALA A 40 -9.55 0.63 1.24
N HIS A 41 -9.69 -0.28 2.22
CA HIS A 41 -9.03 -0.07 3.51
C HIS A 41 -7.49 -0.14 3.36
N PRO A 42 -6.70 0.73 4.02
CA PRO A 42 -5.24 0.75 3.88
C PRO A 42 -4.58 -0.61 4.18
N LEU A 43 -5.12 -1.33 5.16
CA LEU A 43 -4.66 -2.68 5.52
C LEU A 43 -4.86 -3.69 4.37
N GLU A 44 -5.93 -3.57 3.58
CA GLU A 44 -6.16 -4.46 2.44
C GLU A 44 -5.09 -4.25 1.37
N ILE A 45 -4.79 -2.99 1.02
CA ILE A 45 -3.74 -2.65 0.06
C ILE A 45 -2.38 -3.17 0.54
N PHE A 46 -2.08 -2.99 1.82
CA PHE A 46 -0.84 -3.47 2.42
C PHE A 46 -0.69 -5.00 2.29
N ILE A 47 -1.73 -5.76 2.66
CA ILE A 47 -1.72 -7.23 2.58
C ILE A 47 -1.57 -7.71 1.14
N ILE A 48 -2.28 -7.09 0.19
CA ILE A 48 -2.25 -7.49 -1.22
C ILE A 48 -0.88 -7.20 -1.83
N VAL A 49 -0.28 -6.04 -1.54
CA VAL A 49 1.05 -5.68 -2.04
C VAL A 49 2.12 -6.64 -1.50
N ILE A 50 2.08 -6.98 -0.21
CA ILE A 50 3.01 -7.97 0.37
C ILE A 50 2.80 -9.35 -0.27
N SER A 51 1.55 -9.78 -0.39
CA SER A 51 1.22 -11.10 -0.97
C SER A 51 1.68 -11.19 -2.42
N ALA A 52 1.38 -10.18 -3.25
CA ALA A 52 1.82 -10.12 -4.63
C ALA A 52 3.35 -10.02 -4.74
N GLY A 53 4.00 -9.30 -3.82
CA GLY A 53 5.45 -9.23 -3.69
C GLY A 53 6.08 -10.58 -3.36
N THR A 54 5.47 -11.37 -2.47
CA THR A 54 5.98 -12.71 -2.16
C THR A 54 5.78 -13.71 -3.29
N LEU A 55 4.73 -13.55 -4.09
CA LEU A 55 4.42 -14.47 -5.20
C LEU A 55 5.27 -14.18 -6.44
N TRP A 56 5.33 -12.92 -6.87
CA TRP A 56 5.88 -12.51 -8.18
C TRP A 56 6.98 -11.45 -8.06
N GLY A 57 7.46 -11.17 -6.84
CA GLY A 57 8.49 -10.16 -6.58
C GLY A 57 8.00 -8.74 -6.88
N VAL A 58 8.93 -7.89 -7.29
CA VAL A 58 8.67 -6.46 -7.58
C VAL A 58 7.60 -6.28 -8.66
N LEU A 59 7.58 -7.14 -9.68
CA LEU A 59 6.56 -7.09 -10.73
C LEU A 59 5.15 -7.33 -10.17
N GLY A 60 5.02 -8.28 -9.23
CA GLY A 60 3.76 -8.53 -8.52
C GLY A 60 3.28 -7.32 -7.75
N MET A 61 4.18 -6.62 -7.04
CA MET A 61 3.84 -5.41 -6.27
C MET A 61 3.28 -4.28 -7.14
N ILE A 62 3.85 -4.09 -8.34
CA ILE A 62 3.40 -3.04 -9.28
C ILE A 62 2.00 -3.36 -9.82
N ILE A 63 1.73 -4.63 -10.13
CA ILE A 63 0.45 -5.07 -10.73
C ILE A 63 -0.65 -5.26 -9.66
N ALA A 64 -0.28 -5.40 -8.38
CA ALA A 64 -1.21 -5.64 -7.28
C ALA A 64 -2.39 -4.66 -7.22
N ILE A 65 -2.10 -3.36 -7.26
CA ILE A 65 -3.10 -2.29 -7.12
C ILE A 65 -4.09 -2.26 -8.30
N PRO A 66 -3.65 -2.22 -9.58
CA PRO A 66 -4.59 -2.23 -10.70
C PRO A 66 -5.40 -3.52 -10.75
N PHE A 67 -4.81 -4.67 -10.43
CA PHE A 67 -5.53 -5.95 -10.41
C PHE A 67 -6.61 -6.00 -9.32
N TYR A 68 -6.27 -5.57 -8.09
CA TYR A 68 -7.25 -5.48 -7.02
C TYR A 68 -8.38 -4.50 -7.34
N THR A 69 -8.05 -3.35 -7.93
CA THR A 69 -9.05 -2.36 -8.36
C THR A 69 -9.99 -2.95 -9.41
N LEU A 70 -9.45 -3.67 -10.41
CA LEU A 70 -10.24 -4.34 -11.44
C LEU A 70 -11.17 -5.39 -10.82
N PHE A 71 -10.65 -6.26 -9.95
CA PHE A 71 -11.45 -7.28 -9.27
C PHE A 71 -12.59 -6.65 -8.46
N ARG A 72 -12.30 -5.57 -7.73
CA ARG A 72 -13.30 -4.87 -6.93
C ARG A 72 -14.38 -4.20 -7.78
N VAL A 73 -14.01 -3.59 -8.90
CA VAL A 73 -14.98 -2.97 -9.82
C VAL A 73 -15.87 -4.04 -10.45
N ILE A 74 -15.31 -5.17 -10.90
CA ILE A 74 -16.09 -6.30 -11.42
C ILE A 74 -17.02 -6.85 -10.35
N ALA A 75 -16.51 -7.08 -9.14
CA ALA A 75 -17.32 -7.55 -8.01
C ALA A 75 -18.46 -6.58 -7.72
N LYS A 76 -18.20 -5.28 -7.69
CA LYS A 76 -19.23 -4.26 -7.46
C LYS A 76 -20.30 -4.27 -8.57
N GLU A 77 -19.90 -4.36 -9.83
CA GLU A 77 -20.83 -4.26 -10.96
C GLU A 77 -21.63 -5.56 -11.16
N PHE A 78 -20.99 -6.73 -11.05
CA PHE A 78 -21.64 -8.02 -11.26
C PHE A 78 -22.37 -8.55 -10.02
N LEU A 79 -21.88 -8.30 -8.80
CA LEU A 79 -22.54 -8.75 -7.56
C LEU A 79 -23.56 -7.74 -7.02
N SER A 80 -23.66 -6.54 -7.61
CA SER A 80 -24.74 -5.57 -7.34
C SER A 80 -26.14 -6.18 -7.55
N GLU A 81 -26.27 -7.18 -8.44
CA GLU A 81 -27.54 -7.86 -8.72
C GLU A 81 -27.75 -9.17 -7.92
N PHE A 82 -26.78 -9.64 -7.12
CA PHE A 82 -26.92 -10.89 -6.37
C PHE A 82 -27.65 -10.66 -5.04
N LYS A 83 -28.88 -11.18 -4.95
CA LYS A 83 -29.76 -11.20 -3.76
C LYS A 83 -29.08 -11.62 -2.45
N LEU A 84 -27.99 -12.38 -2.51
CA LEU A 84 -27.19 -12.81 -1.35
C LEU A 84 -26.68 -11.61 -0.52
N VAL A 85 -26.37 -10.47 -1.16
CA VAL A 85 -25.92 -9.24 -0.49
C VAL A 85 -27.10 -8.48 0.14
N GLN A 86 -28.28 -8.51 -0.49
CA GLN A 86 -29.51 -7.93 0.05
C GLN A 86 -30.00 -8.68 1.30
N GLU A 87 -29.83 -9.99 1.34
CA GLU A 87 -30.26 -10.84 2.47
C GLU A 87 -29.37 -10.63 3.72
N LEU A 88 -28.05 -10.44 3.52
CA LEU A 88 -27.08 -10.21 4.58
C LEU A 88 -27.10 -8.76 5.14
N THR A 89 -27.61 -7.80 4.36
CA THR A 89 -27.72 -6.37 4.76
C THR A 89 -29.11 -6.04 5.31
N LYS A 90 -30.07 -6.97 5.30
CA LYS A 90 -31.46 -6.71 5.69
C LYS A 90 -31.65 -6.39 7.18
N ASN A 91 -30.66 -6.68 8.02
CA ASN A 91 -30.68 -6.44 9.48
C ASN A 91 -29.55 -5.52 9.95
N ILE A 92 -29.07 -4.63 9.06
CA ILE A 92 -28.22 -3.50 9.41
C ILE A 92 -28.99 -2.21 9.13
#